data_AF-A0A8R1EDM2-F1
#
_entry.id   AF-A0A8R1EDM2-F1
#
_cell.length_a   1.000
_cell.length_b   1.000
_cell.length_c   1.000
_cell.angle_alpha   90.00
_cell.angle_beta   90.00
_cell.angle_gamma   90.00
#
_symmetry.space_group_name_H-M   'P 1'
#
loop_
_entity.id
_entity.type
_entity.pdbx_description
1 polymer ?
#
loop_
_entity_poly.entity_id
_entity_poly.type
_entity_poly.pdbx_seq_one_letter_code
_entity_poly.pdbx_strand_id
1 'polypeptide(L)' 'MLKNEAAIPSALSGRDVLGIAKTGSGKTAAYLWPAIVHIMDQPDLKEGEGPVAVIVVPTRELAIQVGTY' A
#
# COMPACT_ATOMS: atom_id res chain seq x y z
N MET A 1 -6.78 9.65 -12.71
CA MET A 1 -5.35 9.99 -12.50
C MET A 1 -5.26 10.94 -11.32
N LEU A 2 -4.74 10.48 -10.18
CA LEU A 2 -4.74 11.26 -8.93
C LEU A 2 -3.31 11.50 -8.44
N LYS A 3 -3.04 12.72 -7.97
CA LYS A 3 -1.83 13.03 -7.19
C LYS A 3 -1.90 12.32 -5.83
N ASN A 4 -0.76 12.05 -5.20
CA ASN A 4 -0.66 11.28 -3.94
C ASN A 4 -1.66 11.72 -2.85
N GLU A 5 -1.92 13.02 -2.71
CA GLU A 5 -2.86 13.56 -1.71
C GLU A 5 -4.32 13.11 -1.95
N ALA A 6 -4.72 12.96 -3.22
CA ALA A 6 -6.07 12.51 -3.59
C ALA A 6 -6.17 10.98 -3.73
N ALA A 7 -5.03 10.30 -3.85
CA ALA A 7 -4.96 8.84 -3.92
C ALA A 7 -5.28 8.18 -2.58
N ILE A 8 -4.81 8.75 -1.46
CA ILE A 8 -5.00 8.18 -0.11
C ILE A 8 -6.49 8.06 0.27
N PRO A 9 -7.32 9.12 0.19
CA PRO A 9 -8.75 9.00 0.52
C PRO A 9 -9.51 8.05 -0.41
N SER A 10 -9.09 7.97 -1.68
CA SER A 10 -9.71 7.07 -2.65
C SER A 10 -9.37 5.60 -2.36
N ALA A 11 -8.12 5.30 -1.97
CA ALA A 11 -7.70 3.97 -1.57
C ALA A 11 -8.38 3.52 -0.26
N LEU A 12 -8.50 4.43 0.72
CA LEU A 12 -9.24 4.17 1.97
C LEU A 12 -10.73 3.88 1.74
N SER A 13 -11.32 4.38 0.65
CA SER A 13 -12.69 4.04 0.26
C SER A 13 -12.85 2.64 -0.40
N GLY A 14 -11.78 1.85 -0.44
CA GLY A 14 -11.78 0.51 -1.04
C GLY A 14 -11.87 0.51 -2.57
N ARG A 15 -11.57 1.63 -3.22
CA ARG A 15 -11.58 1.75 -4.69
C ARG A 15 -10.21 1.48 -5.26
N ASP A 16 -10.18 0.98 -6.49
CA ASP A 16 -8.96 0.87 -7.27
C ASP A 16 -8.39 2.25 -7.61
N VAL A 17 -7.12 2.47 -7.33
CA VAL A 17 -6.45 3.76 -7.52
C VAL A 17 -5.18 3.61 -8.34
N LEU A 18 -5.05 4.45 -9.37
CA LEU A 18 -3.79 4.67 -10.08
C LEU A 18 -3.16 6.00 -9.62
N GLY A 19 -2.14 5.89 -8.76
CA GLY A 19 -1.35 7.02 -8.27
C GLY A 19 -0.11 7.26 -9.15
N ILE A 20 0.01 8.46 -9.72
CA ILE A 20 1.22 8.89 -10.45
C ILE A 20 1.82 10.07 -9.70
N ALA A 21 3.07 9.93 -9.26
CA ALA A 21 3.82 11.01 -8.64
C ALA A 21 5.31 10.91 -8.94
N LYS A 22 6.05 12.00 -8.75
CA LYS A 22 7.50 12.06 -9.02
C LYS A 22 8.31 11.16 -8.07
N THR A 23 9.51 10.74 -8.47
CA THR A 23 10.43 10.03 -7.56
C THR A 23 10.73 10.92 -6.34
N GLY A 24 10.88 10.31 -5.16
CA GLY A 24 11.07 11.05 -3.90
C GLY A 24 9.83 11.74 -3.31
N SER A 25 8.64 11.58 -3.89
CA SER A 25 7.41 12.27 -3.44
C SER A 25 6.58 11.52 -2.38
N GLY A 26 7.16 10.56 -1.66
CA GLY A 26 6.46 9.81 -0.60
C GLY A 26 5.40 8.81 -1.08
N LYS A 27 5.51 8.28 -2.31
CA LYS A 27 4.57 7.25 -2.83
C LYS A 27 4.47 6.00 -1.95
N THR A 28 5.57 5.62 -1.30
CA THR A 28 5.62 4.48 -0.37
C THR A 28 4.62 4.64 0.76
N ALA A 29 4.63 5.79 1.46
CA ALA A 29 3.64 6.08 2.49
C ALA A 29 2.20 6.15 1.94
N ALA A 30 2.04 6.58 0.68
CA ALA A 30 0.72 6.76 0.06
C ALA A 30 -0.02 5.43 -0.21
N TYR A 31 0.68 4.30 -0.42
CA TYR A 31 0.04 2.98 -0.49
C TYR A 31 0.13 2.19 0.82
N LEU A 32 1.17 2.39 1.63
CA LEU A 32 1.30 1.70 2.92
C LEU A 32 0.24 2.14 3.93
N TRP A 33 -0.07 3.44 4.01
CA TRP A 33 -1.05 3.92 4.98
C TRP A 33 -2.46 3.34 4.76
N PRO A 34 -3.03 3.38 3.53
CA PRO A 34 -4.29 2.70 3.26
C PRO A 34 -4.23 1.18 3.49
N ALA A 35 -3.11 0.53 3.18
CA ALA A 35 -2.95 -0.91 3.41
C ALA A 35 -2.98 -1.25 4.90
N ILE A 36 -2.30 -0.48 5.76
CA ILE A 36 -2.33 -0.65 7.22
C ILE A 36 -3.74 -0.45 7.76
N VAL A 37 -4.42 0.64 7.36
CA VAL A 37 -5.81 0.88 7.79
C VAL A 37 -6.72 -0.25 7.36
N HIS A 38 -6.56 -0.76 6.14
CA HIS A 38 -7.33 -1.90 5.65
C HIS A 38 -7.07 -3.17 6.46
N ILE A 39 -5.80 -3.48 6.78
CA ILE A 39 -5.41 -4.64 7.60
C ILE A 39 -6.01 -4.54 9.00
N MET A 40 -5.98 -3.36 9.62
CA MET A 40 -6.53 -3.13 10.96
C MET A 40 -8.06 -3.29 11.03
N ASP A 41 -8.74 -3.16 9.89
CA ASP A 41 -10.20 -3.34 9.77
C ASP A 41 -10.59 -4.77 9.38
N GLN A 42 -9.63 -5.67 9.14
CA GLN A 42 -9.89 -7.09 8.91
C GLN A 42 -9.89 -7.89 10.23
N PRO A 43 -10.61 -9.02 10.29
CA PRO A 43 -10.49 -9.97 11.39
C PRO A 43 -9.05 -10.48 11.53
N ASP A 44 -8.67 -10.88 12.74
CA ASP A 44 -7.37 -11.49 13.00
C ASP A 44 -7.16 -12.73 12.12
N LEU A 45 -5.96 -12.83 11.55
CA LEU A 45 -5.56 -13.96 10.72
C LEU A 45 -5.54 -15.26 11.52
N LYS A 46 -6.13 -16.31 10.97
CA LYS A 46 -6.07 -17.67 11.52
C LYS A 46 -4.86 -18.42 11.00
N GLU A 47 -4.49 -19.50 11.69
CA GLU A 47 -3.46 -20.41 11.20
C GLU A 47 -3.81 -20.94 9.80
N GLY A 48 -2.86 -20.81 8.87
CA GLY A 48 -3.02 -21.25 7.48
C GLY A 48 -3.60 -20.19 6.53
N GLU A 49 -4.03 -19.03 7.01
CA GLU A 49 -4.47 -17.91 6.16
C GLU A 49 -3.28 -17.14 5.57
N GLY A 50 -3.45 -16.68 4.32
CA GLY A 50 -2.44 -15.90 3.60
C GLY A 50 -2.41 -14.43 4.02
N PRO A 51 -1.51 -13.62 3.43
CA PRO A 51 -1.41 -12.20 3.76
C PRO A 51 -2.65 -11.41 3.32
N VAL A 52 -3.09 -10.46 4.15
CA VAL A 52 -4.20 -9.54 3.85
C VAL A 52 -3.86 -8.54 2.74
N ALA A 53 -2.59 -8.12 2.65
CA ALA A 53 -2.11 -7.19 1.63
C ALA A 53 -0.84 -7.72 0.95
N VAL A 54 -0.76 -7.54 -0.37
CA VAL A 54 0.40 -7.93 -1.19
C VAL A 54 0.91 -6.70 -1.94
N ILE A 55 2.22 -6.45 -1.81
CA ILE A 55 2.91 -5.36 -2.50
C ILE A 55 3.88 -5.98 -3.50
N VAL A 56 3.71 -5.66 -4.78
CA VAL A 56 4.57 -6.15 -5.85
C VAL A 56 5.48 -5.02 -6.33
N VAL A 57 6.77 -5.30 -6.41
CA VAL A 57 7.81 -4.37 -6.85
C VAL A 57 8.69 -5.01 -7.92
N PRO A 58 9.32 -4.22 -8.80
CA PRO A 58 10.01 -4.78 -9.98
C PRO A 58 11.38 -5.40 -9.67
N THR A 59 11.98 -5.13 -8.50
CA THR A 59 13.29 -5.69 -8.12
C THR A 59 13.34 -6.12 -6.66
N ARG A 60 14.25 -7.04 -6.35
CA ARG A 60 14.46 -7.57 -5.00
C ARG A 60 14.96 -6.51 -4.03
N GLU A 61 15.84 -5.63 -4.50
CA GLU A 61 16.42 -4.53 -3.73
C GLU A 61 15.32 -3.56 -3.29
N LEU A 62 14.37 -3.26 -4.19
CA LEU A 62 13.22 -2.44 -3.84
C LEU A 62 12.28 -3.15 -2.85
N ALA A 63 12.13 -4.47 -2.94
CA ALA A 63 11.31 -5.22 -1.97
C ALA A 63 11.90 -5.12 -0.56
N ILE A 64 13.22 -5.27 -0.45
CA ILE A 64 13.93 -5.10 0.82
C ILE A 64 13.79 -3.66 1.32
N GLN A 65 13.94 -2.67 0.45
CA GLN A 65 13.78 -1.26 0.83
C GLN A 65 12.37 -0.93 1.32
N VAL A 66 11.32 -1.56 0.77
CA VAL A 66 9.94 -1.34 1.23
C VAL A 66 9.63 -2.11 2.50
N GLY A 67 10.16 -3.33 2.67
CA GLY A 67 9.87 -4.18 3.83
C GLY A 67 10.74 -3.91 5.06
N THR A 68 11.86 -3.22 4.91
CA THR A 68 12.81 -2.91 6.00
C THR A 68 12.54 -1.54 6.64
N TYR A 69 11.73 -0.69 6.01
CA TYR A 69 11.35 0.64 6.51
C TYR A 69 9.87 0.69 6.89
#